data_AF-A0AAW3K423-F1
#
_entry.id   AF-A0AAW3K423-F1
#
_cell.length_a   1.000
_cell.length_b   1.000
_cell.length_c   1.000
_cell.angle_alpha   90.00
_cell.angle_beta   90.00
_cell.angle_gamma   90.00
#
_symmetry.space_group_name_H-M   'P 1'
#
loop_
_entity.id
_entity.type
_entity.pdbx_description
1 polymer ?
#
loop_
_entity_poly.entity_id
_entity_poly.type
_entity_poly.pdbx_seq_one_letter_code
_entity_poly.pdbx_strand_id
1 'polypeptide(L)'
;MKIWSGRTFSAAAILMVTSPVFAQATFLIWPIYPKIEEKEKATAVWLQNTGNSDAMVQIRVFKWDQNHQQDAYAKNPLAKPILSWWVKNNEQGKPELYIKNTGSKFSRLSGIKLTPTSEQMAFGKTAFGYVLANSTMKFDLDNKLLNSLSGQTSLYGVDSSGVKQELVEIKKEGGG
;
A
#
# COMPACT_ATOMS: atom_id res chain seq x y z
N MET A 1 63.11 54.04 -23.69
CA MET A 1 62.53 53.17 -24.73
C MET A 1 63.09 51.76 -24.53
N LYS A 2 62.25 50.73 -24.67
CA LYS A 2 62.54 49.28 -24.69
C LYS A 2 62.56 48.46 -23.37
N ILE A 3 61.34 48.17 -22.91
CA ILE A 3 60.74 46.88 -22.45
C ILE A 3 61.64 45.71 -22.06
N TRP A 4 61.46 45.21 -20.83
CA TRP A 4 61.98 43.96 -20.26
C TRP A 4 60.97 42.82 -20.53
N SER A 5 61.41 41.70 -21.10
CA SER A 5 60.56 40.55 -21.45
C SER A 5 60.37 39.60 -20.26
N GLY A 6 59.14 39.50 -19.76
CA GLY A 6 58.71 38.51 -18.78
C GLY A 6 58.58 37.11 -19.40
N ARG A 7 59.07 36.09 -18.70
CA ARG A 7 58.92 34.68 -19.07
C ARG A 7 57.54 34.20 -18.59
N THR A 8 56.66 33.84 -19.50
CA THR A 8 55.39 33.19 -19.18
C THR A 8 55.59 31.69 -19.03
N PHE A 9 55.25 31.13 -17.87
CA PHE A 9 55.05 29.69 -17.68
C PHE A 9 53.62 29.35 -18.11
N SER A 10 53.47 28.55 -19.18
CA SER A 10 52.17 27.99 -19.57
C SER A 10 51.87 26.76 -18.71
N ALA A 11 50.87 26.83 -17.85
CA ALA A 11 50.27 25.66 -17.23
C ALA A 11 49.14 25.14 -18.16
N ALA A 12 49.35 23.99 -18.78
CA ALA A 12 48.30 23.29 -19.54
C ALA A 12 47.35 22.58 -18.56
N ALA A 13 46.09 23.01 -18.52
CA ALA A 13 45.06 22.37 -17.71
C ALA A 13 44.54 21.10 -18.41
N ILE A 14 44.64 19.95 -17.74
CA ILE A 14 44.05 18.67 -18.18
C ILE A 14 42.55 18.71 -17.87
N LEU A 15 41.71 18.73 -18.90
CA LEU A 15 40.26 18.52 -18.79
C LEU A 15 39.98 17.01 -18.59
N MET A 16 39.65 16.61 -17.36
CA MET A 16 39.08 15.29 -17.10
C MET A 16 37.64 15.26 -17.64
N VAL A 17 37.43 14.58 -18.76
CA VAL A 17 36.08 14.23 -19.23
C VAL A 17 35.60 13.08 -18.33
N THR A 18 34.70 13.38 -17.39
CA THR A 18 34.00 12.35 -16.63
C THR A 18 32.92 11.72 -17.51
N SER A 19 33.14 10.51 -17.98
CA SER A 19 32.09 9.74 -18.63
C SER A 19 31.07 9.29 -17.56
N PRO A 20 29.75 9.51 -17.75
CA PRO A 20 28.77 8.95 -16.84
C PRO A 20 28.77 7.41 -16.96
N VAL A 21 28.99 6.72 -15.84
CA VAL A 21 28.70 5.29 -15.73
C VAL A 21 27.19 5.17 -15.55
N PHE A 22 26.49 4.73 -16.59
CA PHE A 22 25.08 4.37 -16.48
C PHE A 22 24.99 2.99 -15.82
N ALA A 23 24.36 2.91 -14.65
CA ALA A 23 23.95 1.63 -14.06
C ALA A 23 22.83 1.03 -14.93
N GLN A 24 23.01 -0.20 -15.41
CA GLN A 24 22.03 -0.87 -16.27
C GLN A 24 21.44 -2.08 -15.54
N ALA A 25 20.24 -1.89 -14.98
CA ALA A 25 19.41 -3.02 -14.55
C ALA A 25 18.92 -3.77 -15.80
N THR A 26 19.01 -5.10 -15.80
CA THR A 26 18.55 -5.96 -16.90
C THR A 26 17.73 -7.09 -16.31
N PHE A 27 16.49 -7.26 -16.77
CA PHE A 27 15.57 -8.25 -16.20
C PHE A 27 15.26 -9.38 -17.17
N LEU A 28 15.42 -10.62 -16.68
CA LEU A 28 14.85 -11.81 -17.29
C LEU A 28 13.50 -12.10 -16.62
N ILE A 29 12.47 -12.36 -17.45
CA ILE A 29 11.12 -12.70 -17.01
C ILE A 29 10.74 -14.06 -17.60
N TRP A 30 10.28 -14.98 -16.77
CA TRP A 30 9.83 -16.30 -17.22
C TRP A 30 8.71 -16.88 -16.33
N PRO A 31 7.66 -17.50 -16.90
CA PRO A 31 7.28 -17.50 -18.30
C PRO A 31 6.67 -16.15 -18.72
N ILE A 32 6.70 -15.84 -20.02
CA ILE A 32 6.05 -14.62 -20.56
C ILE A 32 4.53 -14.76 -20.71
N TYR A 33 4.01 -16.00 -20.73
CA TYR A 33 2.58 -16.31 -20.79
C TYR A 33 2.15 -17.09 -19.53
N PRO A 34 2.10 -16.45 -18.36
CA PRO A 34 1.60 -17.08 -17.15
C PRO A 34 0.09 -17.31 -17.26
N LYS A 35 -0.36 -18.50 -16.86
CA LYS A 35 -1.77 -18.85 -16.69
C LYS A 35 -1.99 -19.51 -15.34
N ILE A 36 -3.18 -19.33 -14.79
CA ILE A 36 -3.66 -20.02 -13.59
C ILE A 36 -4.78 -20.92 -14.07
N GLU A 37 -4.59 -22.25 -14.00
CA GLU A 37 -5.61 -23.21 -14.40
C GLU A 37 -6.78 -23.23 -13.41
N GLU A 38 -7.94 -23.75 -13.83
CA GLU A 38 -9.16 -23.78 -13.00
C GLU A 38 -8.96 -24.44 -11.61
N LYS A 39 -8.05 -25.44 -11.55
CA LYS A 39 -7.74 -26.18 -10.32
C LYS A 39 -6.59 -25.56 -9.52
N GLU A 40 -5.96 -24.51 -10.01
CA GLU A 40 -4.80 -23.87 -9.41
C GLU A 40 -5.18 -22.59 -8.68
N LYS A 41 -4.61 -22.38 -7.50
CA LYS A 41 -4.85 -21.17 -6.70
C LYS A 41 -3.90 -20.01 -7.06
N ALA A 42 -2.77 -20.31 -7.71
CA ALA A 42 -1.71 -19.36 -8.03
C ALA A 42 -0.79 -19.90 -9.12
N THR A 43 -0.06 -19.00 -9.77
CA THR A 43 1.02 -19.31 -10.72
C THR A 43 2.23 -18.42 -10.43
N ALA A 44 3.43 -18.88 -10.77
CA ALA A 44 4.67 -18.16 -10.52
C ALA A 44 5.18 -17.47 -11.80
N VAL A 45 5.65 -16.23 -11.63
CA VAL A 45 6.47 -15.53 -12.63
C VAL A 45 7.79 -15.19 -11.98
N TRP A 46 8.87 -15.70 -12.57
CA TRP A 46 10.23 -15.44 -12.14
C TRP A 46 10.73 -14.14 -12.76
N LEU A 47 11.29 -13.27 -11.91
CA LEU A 47 11.93 -12.03 -12.31
C LEU A 47 13.35 -12.05 -11.75
N GLN A 48 14.34 -12.07 -12.64
CA GLN A 48 15.75 -12.10 -12.27
C GLN A 48 16.46 -10.87 -12.82
N ASN A 49 17.12 -10.11 -11.95
CA ASN A 49 18.05 -9.08 -12.38
C ASN A 49 19.37 -9.74 -12.79
N THR A 50 19.70 -9.74 -14.08
CA THR A 50 20.96 -10.24 -14.64
C THR A 50 21.96 -9.11 -14.92
N GLY A 51 21.60 -7.87 -14.57
CA GLY A 51 22.50 -6.71 -14.63
C GLY A 51 23.47 -6.68 -13.46
N ASN A 52 24.37 -5.69 -13.47
CA ASN A 52 25.41 -5.51 -12.45
C ASN A 52 25.06 -4.44 -11.40
N SER A 53 23.80 -4.00 -11.35
CA SER A 53 23.31 -2.99 -10.42
C SER A 53 21.97 -3.39 -9.80
N ASP A 54 21.79 -3.10 -8.51
CA ASP A 54 20.53 -3.30 -7.81
C ASP A 54 19.38 -2.49 -8.43
N ALA A 55 18.15 -3.01 -8.31
CA ALA A 55 16.97 -2.39 -8.90
C ALA A 55 15.75 -2.57 -8.00
N MET A 56 14.92 -1.52 -7.91
CA MET A 56 13.63 -1.54 -7.24
C MET A 56 12.52 -1.75 -8.28
N VAL A 57 11.62 -2.71 -8.03
CA VAL A 57 10.55 -3.07 -8.99
C VAL A 57 9.19 -2.96 -8.33
N GLN A 58 8.20 -2.44 -9.06
CA GLN A 58 6.81 -2.44 -8.66
C GLN A 58 5.99 -3.38 -9.54
N ILE A 59 5.32 -4.36 -8.93
CA ILE A 59 4.47 -5.32 -9.62
C ILE A 59 2.99 -4.95 -9.40
N ARG A 60 2.21 -4.91 -10.49
CA ARG A 60 0.76 -4.66 -10.45
C ARG A 60 0.06 -5.59 -11.44
N VAL A 61 -1.12 -6.09 -11.08
CA VAL A 61 -1.97 -6.92 -11.94
C VAL A 61 -3.27 -6.17 -12.21
N PHE A 62 -3.65 -6.09 -13.49
CA PHE A 62 -4.88 -5.46 -13.95
C PHE A 62 -5.73 -6.49 -14.70
N LYS A 63 -7.05 -6.45 -14.51
CA LYS A 63 -8.02 -7.05 -15.43
C LYS A 63 -7.90 -6.29 -16.74
N TRP A 64 -7.64 -7.03 -17.82
CA TRP A 64 -7.70 -6.51 -19.18
C TRP A 64 -9.08 -6.80 -19.76
N ASP A 65 -9.64 -5.81 -20.45
CA ASP A 65 -10.91 -5.85 -21.17
C ASP A 65 -10.79 -5.03 -22.46
N GLN A 66 -11.69 -5.23 -23.42
CA GLN A 66 -11.72 -4.47 -24.67
C GLN A 66 -13.11 -3.84 -24.87
N ASN A 67 -13.23 -2.57 -24.50
CA ASN A 67 -14.48 -1.80 -24.64
C ASN A 67 -14.36 -0.85 -25.84
N HIS A 68 -15.36 -0.86 -26.74
CA HIS A 68 -15.38 0.02 -27.92
C HIS A 68 -14.07 -0.03 -28.76
N GLN A 69 -13.53 -1.22 -28.97
CA GLN A 69 -12.26 -1.46 -29.69
C GLN A 69 -11.03 -0.78 -29.06
N GLN A 70 -11.08 -0.46 -27.77
CA GLN A 70 -9.96 0.09 -27.00
C GLN A 70 -9.64 -0.81 -25.81
N ASP A 71 -8.34 -0.96 -25.52
CA ASP A 71 -7.89 -1.68 -24.34
C ASP A 71 -8.26 -0.92 -23.06
N ALA A 72 -8.93 -1.61 -22.15
CA ALA A 72 -9.27 -1.12 -20.82
C ALA A 72 -8.53 -1.96 -19.76
N TYR A 73 -7.88 -1.29 -18.82
CA TYR A 73 -7.14 -1.92 -17.72
C TYR A 73 -7.75 -1.50 -16.38
N ALA A 74 -8.28 -2.45 -15.61
CA ALA A 74 -8.85 -2.20 -14.29
C ALA A 74 -8.08 -2.95 -13.22
N LYS A 75 -7.71 -2.30 -12.11
CA LYS A 75 -7.15 -2.99 -10.94
C LYS A 75 -8.16 -4.05 -10.47
N ASN A 76 -7.70 -5.26 -10.09
CA ASN A 76 -8.59 -6.40 -9.77
C ASN A 76 -9.85 -5.94 -8.99
N PRO A 77 -11.02 -5.87 -9.65
CA PRO A 77 -12.22 -5.29 -9.04
C PRO A 77 -12.80 -6.19 -7.94
N LEU A 78 -12.37 -7.44 -7.88
CA LEU A 78 -12.83 -8.42 -6.89
C LEU A 78 -12.01 -8.36 -5.59
N ALA A 79 -10.81 -7.77 -5.61
CA ALA A 79 -9.99 -7.65 -4.41
C ALA A 79 -10.59 -6.57 -3.49
N LYS A 80 -11.20 -7.00 -2.39
CA LYS A 80 -11.86 -6.12 -1.41
C LYS A 80 -11.36 -6.44 0.00
N PRO A 81 -11.28 -5.44 0.90
CA PRO A 81 -11.10 -5.72 2.32
C PRO A 81 -12.37 -6.37 2.87
N ILE A 82 -12.21 -7.35 3.76
CA ILE A 82 -13.32 -7.97 4.49
C ILE A 82 -12.97 -7.81 5.96
N LEU A 83 -13.64 -6.86 6.62
CA LEU A 83 -13.24 -6.41 7.95
C LEU A 83 -14.15 -6.97 9.03
N SER A 84 -13.54 -7.50 10.09
CA SER A 84 -14.21 -7.82 11.35
C SER A 84 -13.55 -7.07 12.51
N TRP A 85 -14.30 -6.85 13.59
CA TRP A 85 -13.78 -6.18 14.77
C TRP A 85 -14.20 -6.85 16.08
N TRP A 86 -13.36 -6.68 17.10
CA TRP A 86 -13.70 -7.02 18.49
C TRP A 86 -12.91 -6.13 19.45
N VAL A 87 -13.30 -6.13 20.71
CA VAL A 87 -12.60 -5.42 21.77
C VAL A 87 -12.05 -6.42 22.76
N LYS A 88 -10.80 -6.24 23.17
CA LYS A 88 -10.16 -7.03 24.22
C LYS A 88 -9.35 -6.09 25.11
N ASN A 89 -9.33 -6.36 26.42
CA ASN A 89 -8.42 -5.68 27.32
C ASN A 89 -7.02 -6.27 27.17
N ASN A 90 -6.01 -5.40 27.09
CA ASN A 90 -4.62 -5.83 27.12
C ASN A 90 -4.20 -6.28 28.54
N GLU A 91 -2.96 -6.72 28.67
CA GLU A 91 -2.40 -7.19 29.96
C GLU A 91 -2.42 -6.12 31.06
N GLN A 92 -2.48 -4.83 30.68
CA GLN A 92 -2.58 -3.69 31.60
C GLN A 92 -4.03 -3.30 31.91
N GLY A 93 -5.03 -4.05 31.41
CA GLY A 93 -6.45 -3.77 31.59
C GLY A 93 -7.00 -2.65 30.71
N LYS A 94 -6.21 -2.10 29.77
CA LYS A 94 -6.69 -1.07 28.83
C LYS A 94 -7.45 -1.71 27.67
N PRO A 95 -8.61 -1.16 27.29
CA PRO A 95 -9.37 -1.67 26.15
C PRO A 95 -8.65 -1.35 24.83
N GLU A 96 -8.54 -2.35 23.96
CA GLU A 96 -7.99 -2.23 22.61
C GLU A 96 -9.02 -2.73 21.58
N LEU A 97 -9.18 -1.98 20.50
CA LEU A 97 -9.98 -2.37 19.34
C LEU A 97 -9.10 -3.15 18.38
N TYR A 98 -9.53 -4.36 18.05
CA TYR A 98 -8.90 -5.17 17.02
C TYR A 98 -9.74 -5.09 15.76
N ILE A 99 -9.09 -4.90 14.62
CA ILE A 99 -9.68 -4.98 13.29
C ILE A 99 -8.91 -6.01 12.47
N LYS A 100 -9.58 -7.05 12.04
CA LYS A 100 -9.04 -8.12 11.21
C LYS A 100 -9.53 -7.96 9.79
N ASN A 101 -8.62 -8.14 8.84
CA ASN A 101 -8.93 -8.13 7.43
C ASN A 101 -8.67 -9.52 6.86
N THR A 102 -9.72 -10.25 6.53
CA THR A 102 -9.65 -11.54 5.83
C THR A 102 -9.72 -11.40 4.30
N GLY A 103 -9.85 -10.16 3.82
CA GLY A 103 -9.89 -9.83 2.40
C GLY A 103 -8.52 -9.80 1.75
N SER A 104 -8.51 -9.90 0.42
CA SER A 104 -7.29 -9.90 -0.42
C SER A 104 -6.77 -8.51 -0.77
N LYS A 105 -7.41 -7.45 -0.27
CA LYS A 105 -7.00 -6.04 -0.41
C LYS A 105 -6.86 -5.41 0.96
N PHE A 106 -5.81 -4.60 1.15
CA PHE A 106 -5.68 -3.77 2.36
C PHE A 106 -6.81 -2.72 2.43
N SER A 107 -7.15 -2.29 3.63
CA SER A 107 -7.98 -1.11 3.87
C SER A 107 -7.12 0.02 4.43
N ARG A 108 -7.35 1.25 3.97
CA ARG A 108 -6.75 2.47 4.55
C ARG A 108 -7.87 3.26 5.19
N LEU A 109 -8.06 3.02 6.48
CA LEU A 109 -9.12 3.62 7.26
C LEU A 109 -8.73 5.04 7.65
N SER A 110 -9.60 6.01 7.34
CA SER A 110 -9.46 7.40 7.80
C SER A 110 -10.36 7.71 9.00
N GLY A 111 -11.38 6.87 9.25
CA GLY A 111 -12.38 7.09 10.28
C GLY A 111 -13.27 5.86 10.50
N ILE A 112 -13.99 5.82 11.63
CA ILE A 112 -15.12 4.90 11.85
C ILE A 112 -16.38 5.71 12.15
N LYS A 113 -17.50 5.21 11.66
CA LYS A 113 -18.85 5.66 11.95
C LYS A 113 -19.62 4.54 12.65
N LEU A 114 -20.54 4.91 13.55
CA LEU A 114 -21.44 3.97 14.21
C LEU A 114 -22.56 3.53 13.27
N THR A 115 -23.05 4.47 12.45
CA THR A 115 -24.05 4.20 11.41
C THR A 115 -23.59 4.84 10.09
N PRO A 116 -24.14 4.45 8.93
CA PRO A 116 -23.71 5.04 7.65
C PRO A 116 -23.89 6.57 7.59
N THR A 117 -24.87 7.08 8.33
CA THR A 117 -25.23 8.50 8.39
C THR A 117 -24.60 9.25 9.55
N SER A 118 -23.99 8.57 10.54
CA SER A 118 -23.40 9.25 11.68
C SER A 118 -22.19 10.09 11.27
N GLU A 119 -21.87 11.08 12.09
CA GLU A 119 -20.58 11.75 11.99
C GLU A 119 -19.43 10.76 12.16
N GLN A 120 -18.33 11.08 11.51
CA GLN A 120 -17.10 10.30 11.61
C GLN A 120 -16.49 10.51 12.99
N MET A 121 -16.32 9.41 13.71
CA MET A 121 -15.51 9.41 14.92
C MET A 121 -14.04 9.25 14.53
N ALA A 122 -13.20 10.16 15.01
CA ALA A 122 -11.75 10.01 14.99
C ALA A 122 -11.28 9.42 16.33
N PHE A 123 -10.34 8.47 16.31
CA PHE A 123 -9.65 8.02 17.53
C PHE A 123 -8.64 9.09 17.97
N GLY A 124 -9.12 10.09 18.72
CA GLY A 124 -8.29 11.18 19.22
C GLY A 124 -7.50 11.88 18.11
N LYS A 125 -6.16 11.95 18.24
CA LYS A 125 -5.25 12.59 17.27
C LYS A 125 -4.71 11.63 16.19
N THR A 126 -5.12 10.36 16.18
CA THR A 126 -4.51 9.32 15.34
C THR A 126 -5.48 8.83 14.27
N ALA A 127 -5.04 8.89 13.01
CA ALA A 127 -5.74 8.22 11.92
C ALA A 127 -5.70 6.70 12.13
N PHE A 128 -6.77 6.01 11.75
CA PHE A 128 -6.90 4.56 11.82
C PHE A 128 -5.87 3.77 10.99
N GLY A 129 -5.17 4.45 10.07
CA GLY A 129 -4.04 3.86 9.37
C GLY A 129 -4.44 2.68 8.46
N TYR A 130 -3.56 1.69 8.38
CA TYR A 130 -3.67 0.58 7.44
C TYR A 130 -4.06 -0.71 8.14
N VAL A 131 -5.02 -1.43 7.57
CA VAL A 131 -5.27 -2.84 7.90
C VAL A 131 -4.91 -3.67 6.66
N LEU A 132 -3.74 -4.31 6.71
CA LEU A 132 -3.21 -5.08 5.59
C LEU A 132 -4.09 -6.31 5.28
N ALA A 133 -3.99 -6.83 4.06
CA ALA A 133 -4.70 -8.06 3.66
C ALA A 133 -4.24 -9.25 4.51
N ASN A 134 -5.19 -10.11 4.93
CA ASN A 134 -4.95 -11.28 5.78
C ASN A 134 -4.25 -10.99 7.12
N SER A 135 -4.43 -9.78 7.66
CA SER A 135 -3.77 -9.34 8.90
C SER A 135 -4.77 -8.78 9.91
N THR A 136 -4.33 -8.68 11.16
CA THR A 136 -5.08 -8.02 12.24
C THR A 136 -4.28 -6.82 12.75
N MET A 137 -4.95 -5.70 12.91
CA MET A 137 -4.42 -4.48 13.52
C MET A 137 -5.14 -4.18 14.82
N LYS A 138 -4.45 -3.50 15.73
CA LYS A 138 -5.03 -3.06 16.99
C LYS A 138 -4.89 -1.55 17.17
N PHE A 139 -5.87 -0.96 17.85
CA PHE A 139 -5.97 0.46 18.12
C PHE A 139 -6.31 0.67 19.58
N ASP A 140 -5.69 1.66 20.20
CA ASP A 140 -6.03 2.04 21.57
C ASP A 140 -7.43 2.66 21.61
N LEU A 141 -8.28 2.19 22.52
CA LEU A 141 -9.60 2.77 22.77
C LEU A 141 -9.54 3.71 23.96
N ASP A 142 -10.26 4.82 23.87
CA ASP A 142 -10.64 5.59 25.05
C ASP A 142 -11.97 5.06 25.63
N ASN A 143 -12.24 5.39 26.89
CA ASN A 143 -13.44 4.94 27.59
C ASN A 143 -14.73 5.50 26.96
N LYS A 144 -14.66 6.65 26.29
CA LYS A 144 -15.80 7.28 25.63
C LYS A 144 -16.23 6.49 24.39
N LEU A 145 -15.28 6.09 23.55
CA LEU A 145 -15.53 5.28 22.36
C LEU A 145 -15.91 3.86 22.73
N LEU A 146 -15.33 3.29 23.78
CA LEU A 146 -15.73 1.97 24.28
C LEU A 146 -17.24 1.88 24.57
N ASN A 147 -17.80 2.88 25.26
CA ASN A 147 -19.23 2.94 25.57
C ASN A 147 -20.11 3.10 24.32
N SER A 148 -19.61 3.81 23.30
CA SER A 148 -20.31 3.94 22.01
C SER A 148 -20.29 2.66 21.18
N LEU A 149 -19.26 1.83 21.36
CA LEU A 149 -19.05 0.58 20.62
C LEU A 149 -19.77 -0.62 21.24
N SER A 150 -19.98 -0.64 22.56
CA SER A 150 -20.52 -1.80 23.29
C SER A 150 -21.89 -2.27 22.78
N GLY A 151 -22.73 -1.36 22.28
CA GLY A 151 -24.04 -1.66 21.71
C GLY A 151 -24.08 -1.95 20.20
N GLN A 152 -22.96 -1.82 19.49
CA GLN A 152 -22.95 -1.98 18.03
C GLN A 152 -22.64 -3.42 17.61
N THR A 153 -23.31 -3.88 16.56
CA THR A 153 -23.02 -5.16 15.86
C THR A 153 -22.21 -4.94 14.59
N SER A 154 -22.36 -3.77 13.97
CA SER A 154 -21.59 -3.35 12.79
C SER A 154 -21.04 -1.94 13.02
N LEU A 155 -19.84 -1.72 12.51
CA LEU A 155 -19.22 -0.40 12.40
C LEU A 155 -18.97 -0.11 10.93
N TYR A 156 -18.73 1.15 10.60
CA TYR A 156 -18.52 1.57 9.23
C TYR A 156 -17.20 2.34 9.11
N GLY A 157 -16.20 1.73 8.48
CA GLY A 157 -14.93 2.36 8.17
C GLY A 157 -15.04 3.27 6.96
N VAL A 158 -14.42 4.45 7.01
CA VAL A 158 -14.19 5.28 5.81
C VAL A 158 -12.88 4.81 5.17
N ASP A 159 -12.96 4.06 4.07
CA ASP A 159 -11.82 3.46 3.38
C ASP A 159 -11.37 4.32 2.19
N SER A 160 -10.07 4.61 2.13
CA SER A 160 -9.40 5.36 1.06
C SER A 160 -8.45 4.49 0.22
N SER A 161 -8.53 3.16 0.32
CA SER A 161 -7.73 2.20 -0.46
C SER A 161 -8.12 2.11 -1.95
N GLY A 162 -9.28 2.66 -2.32
CA GLY A 162 -9.85 2.66 -3.67
C GLY A 162 -9.53 3.92 -4.49
N VAL A 163 -10.20 4.05 -5.64
CA VAL A 163 -10.15 5.26 -6.49
C VAL A 163 -10.92 6.42 -5.85
N LYS A 164 -11.91 6.09 -5.03
CA LYS A 164 -12.74 7.02 -4.25
C LYS A 164 -12.80 6.54 -2.80
N GLN A 165 -13.17 7.44 -1.90
CA GLN A 165 -13.49 7.07 -0.52
C GLN A 165 -14.84 6.34 -0.49
N GLU A 166 -14.86 5.21 0.20
CA GLU A 166 -16.04 4.35 0.30
C GLU A 166 -16.26 3.94 1.76
N LEU A 167 -17.52 3.63 2.09
CA LEU A 167 -17.88 3.12 3.40
C LEU A 167 -17.76 1.59 3.39
N VAL A 168 -16.90 1.04 4.23
CA VAL A 168 -16.73 -0.41 4.40
C VAL A 168 -17.39 -0.86 5.71
N GLU A 169 -18.26 -1.86 5.64
CA GLU A 169 -18.83 -2.47 6.84
C GLU A 169 -17.76 -3.30 7.56
N ILE A 170 -17.68 -3.14 8.88
CA ILE A 170 -16.82 -3.89 9.78
C ILE A 170 -17.74 -4.64 10.75
N LYS A 171 -17.82 -5.96 10.60
CA LYS A 171 -18.74 -6.79 11.39
C LYS A 171 -18.13 -7.18 12.73
N LYS A 172 -18.92 -7.17 13.81
CA LYS A 172 -18.43 -7.64 15.12
C LYS A 172 -18.15 -9.13 15.06
N GLU A 173 -16.96 -9.54 15.47
CA GLU A 173 -16.57 -10.94 15.58
C GLU A 173 -17.17 -11.49 16.88
N GLY A 174 -18.03 -12.52 16.77
CA GLY A 174 -18.69 -13.16 17.92
C GLY A 174 -20.07 -12.61 18.32
N GLY A 175 -20.85 -12.07 17.39
CA GLY A 175 -22.27 -11.75 17.63
C GLY A 175 -23.19 -12.96 17.39
N GLY A 176 -23.50 -13.68 18.47
CA GLY A 176 -24.69 -14.52 18.61
C GLY A 176 -25.52 -14.01 19.77
#